data_AF-A0AA39CXG1-F1
#
_entry.id   AF-A0AA39CXG1-F1
#
_cell.length_a   1.000
_cell.length_b   1.000
_cell.length_c   1.000
_cell.angle_alpha   90.00
_cell.angle_beta   90.00
_cell.angle_gamma   90.00
#
_symmetry.space_group_name_H-M   'P 1'
#
loop_
_entity.id
_entity.type
_entity.pdbx_description
1 polymer ?
#
loop_
_entity_poly.entity_id
_entity_poly.type
_entity_poly.pdbx_seq_one_letter_code
_entity_poly.pdbx_strand_id
1 'polypeptide(L)'
;MTTTTTTTTTTTTNESTPSSSDRLAAEISLLEAMYPDSVTFNRKSLELTYRIMGQYSQPIRSKRTDANDPTTGGGGVLVLRLPSTYPDDGGGGGGVPELISACDGTKRDVRDSTRRAIAELNLEEGVEVLDQILATFEGVVSLSSSDSRVSGISSTANPNHIDSSSETITDRDHDDDNNDNNNNDDDGVDTSGNGTPELKLSPPSKTVIIWLHHLLATSKRKLALSPSVVNSTSNSNTTTTAKISGMTKPGYPGVFIFSGPRDLVDSHVKELKSLNWQAFSKRYDSDEATNGLFSSSNTIEIVDDTTTKPKPTKRKQNVSAADDGEWSFTHGRNKIVEVESMAELVKGIVEEHHRDIFLRAVGVK
;
A
#
# COMPACT_ATOMS: atom_id res chain seq x y z
N MET A 1 7.55 -7.12 69.59
CA MET A 1 8.80 -7.40 68.86
C MET A 1 8.42 -7.73 67.42
N THR A 2 8.53 -6.74 66.54
CA THR A 2 8.24 -6.83 65.10
C THR A 2 9.48 -7.37 64.39
N THR A 3 9.37 -8.56 63.81
CA THR A 3 10.40 -9.14 62.94
C THR A 3 10.14 -8.72 61.51
N THR A 4 10.98 -7.82 61.01
CA THR A 4 11.08 -7.44 59.61
C THR A 4 11.90 -8.50 58.88
N THR A 5 11.30 -9.23 57.94
CA THR A 5 12.03 -10.14 57.05
C THR A 5 12.24 -9.42 55.72
N THR A 6 13.46 -8.95 55.50
CA THR A 6 13.96 -8.46 54.22
C THR A 6 14.34 -9.65 53.36
N THR A 7 13.68 -9.84 52.22
CA THR A 7 14.12 -10.80 51.20
C THR A 7 14.64 -10.02 49.99
N THR A 8 15.96 -10.07 49.84
CA THR A 8 16.72 -9.66 48.66
C THR A 8 16.81 -10.85 47.72
N THR A 9 16.42 -10.69 46.44
CA THR A 9 16.72 -11.69 45.41
C THR A 9 17.19 -11.00 44.12
N THR A 10 18.51 -10.87 44.04
CA THR A 10 19.42 -11.21 42.93
C THR A 10 18.97 -11.02 41.47
N THR A 11 19.50 -9.96 40.88
CA THR A 11 19.78 -9.79 39.44
C THR A 11 20.70 -10.90 38.94
N THR A 12 20.22 -11.76 38.05
CA THR A 12 21.04 -12.71 37.29
C THR A 12 20.75 -12.49 35.81
N THR A 13 21.76 -12.01 35.09
CA THR A 13 21.77 -11.76 33.65
C THR A 13 21.84 -13.10 32.91
N ASN A 14 20.69 -13.74 32.68
CA ASN A 14 20.53 -14.76 31.64
C ASN A 14 19.77 -14.10 30.50
N GLU A 15 20.30 -14.19 29.29
CA GLU A 15 19.62 -13.80 28.05
C GLU A 15 18.47 -14.79 27.81
N SER A 16 17.38 -14.61 28.57
CA SER A 16 16.16 -15.40 28.46
C SER A 16 15.45 -15.00 27.18
N THR A 17 15.34 -15.92 26.23
CA THR A 17 14.40 -15.81 25.12
C THR A 17 13.04 -15.40 25.68
N PRO A 18 12.41 -14.33 25.16
CA PRO A 18 11.13 -13.86 25.67
C PRO A 18 10.11 -15.02 25.63
N SER A 19 9.28 -15.13 26.67
CA SER A 19 8.26 -16.18 26.74
C SER A 19 7.27 -16.06 25.57
N SER A 20 6.60 -17.14 25.16
CA SER A 20 5.54 -17.07 24.13
C SER A 20 4.48 -16.03 24.43
N SER A 21 4.14 -15.86 25.71
CA SER A 21 3.21 -14.81 26.15
C SER A 21 3.77 -13.40 25.89
N ASP A 22 5.06 -13.16 26.14
CA ASP A 22 5.68 -11.86 25.89
C ASP A 22 5.81 -11.59 24.39
N ARG A 23 6.15 -12.61 23.61
CA ARG A 23 6.21 -12.58 22.14
C ARG A 23 4.86 -12.26 21.52
N LEU A 24 3.80 -12.98 21.92
CA LEU A 24 2.43 -12.71 21.50
C LEU A 24 2.00 -11.29 21.91
N ALA A 25 2.28 -10.86 23.15
CA ALA A 25 1.92 -9.52 23.59
C ALA A 25 2.62 -8.43 22.75
N ALA A 26 3.89 -8.65 22.39
CA ALA A 26 4.62 -7.77 21.50
C ALA A 26 4.02 -7.73 20.08
N GLU A 27 3.69 -8.90 19.51
CA GLU A 27 3.06 -8.98 18.18
C GLU A 27 1.67 -8.31 18.15
N ILE A 28 0.82 -8.55 19.15
CA ILE A 28 -0.49 -7.90 19.25
C ILE A 28 -0.34 -6.38 19.41
N SER A 29 0.54 -5.92 20.31
CA SER A 29 0.80 -4.50 20.49
C SER A 29 1.27 -3.84 19.20
N LEU A 30 2.03 -4.58 18.38
CA LEU A 30 2.47 -4.11 17.09
C LEU A 30 1.32 -4.02 16.09
N LEU A 31 0.51 -5.08 15.98
CA LEU A 31 -0.63 -5.10 15.08
C LEU A 31 -1.63 -4.00 15.43
N GLU A 32 -1.87 -3.73 16.71
CA GLU A 32 -2.70 -2.61 17.15
C GLU A 32 -2.08 -1.26 16.77
N ALA A 33 -0.76 -1.09 16.87
CA ALA A 33 -0.09 0.12 16.40
C ALA A 33 -0.15 0.26 14.87
N MET A 34 -0.08 -0.85 14.15
CA MET A 34 -0.12 -0.87 12.69
C MET A 34 -1.54 -0.69 12.15
N TYR A 35 -2.54 -1.17 12.86
CA TYR A 35 -3.91 -1.26 12.40
C TYR A 35 -4.86 -0.80 13.52
N PRO A 36 -4.74 0.46 13.99
CA PRO A 36 -5.37 0.93 15.22
C PRO A 36 -6.90 0.83 15.23
N ASP A 37 -7.52 0.95 14.06
CA ASP A 37 -8.98 0.86 13.90
C ASP A 37 -9.43 -0.48 13.28
N SER A 38 -8.46 -1.30 12.85
CA SER A 38 -8.69 -2.49 12.02
C SER A 38 -8.43 -3.79 12.76
N VAL A 39 -7.57 -3.79 13.77
CA VAL A 39 -7.25 -4.96 14.60
C VAL A 39 -7.91 -4.84 15.96
N THR A 40 -8.48 -5.94 16.44
CA THR A 40 -8.96 -6.07 17.83
C THR A 40 -8.61 -7.46 18.34
N PHE A 41 -7.97 -7.54 19.51
CA PHE A 41 -7.59 -8.81 20.12
C PHE A 41 -8.31 -9.06 21.44
N ASN A 42 -8.91 -10.24 21.59
CA ASN A 42 -9.52 -10.69 22.83
C ASN A 42 -8.60 -11.67 23.57
N ARG A 43 -7.92 -11.18 24.62
CA ARG A 43 -7.00 -11.99 25.43
C ARG A 43 -7.63 -13.21 26.09
N LYS A 44 -8.96 -13.22 26.33
CA LYS A 44 -9.64 -14.35 27.00
C LYS A 44 -9.97 -15.48 26.04
N SER A 45 -10.42 -15.15 24.84
CA SER A 45 -10.73 -16.15 23.80
C SER A 45 -9.55 -16.44 22.88
N LEU A 46 -8.45 -15.69 23.00
CA LEU A 46 -7.31 -15.70 22.09
C LEU A 46 -7.75 -15.47 20.63
N GLU A 47 -8.76 -14.62 20.43
CA GLU A 47 -9.30 -14.32 19.10
C GLU A 47 -8.79 -12.97 18.62
N LEU A 48 -8.24 -12.96 17.40
CA LEU A 48 -7.88 -11.76 16.66
C LEU A 48 -8.95 -11.50 15.61
N THR A 49 -9.55 -10.32 15.66
CA THR A 49 -10.44 -9.81 14.60
C THR A 49 -9.68 -8.77 13.80
N TYR A 50 -9.65 -8.95 12.48
CA TYR A 50 -9.11 -7.99 11.53
C TYR A 50 -10.20 -7.51 10.57
N ARG A 51 -10.27 -6.20 10.35
CA ARG A 51 -11.22 -5.55 9.44
C ARG A 51 -10.46 -4.71 8.43
N ILE A 52 -10.58 -5.06 7.16
CA ILE A 52 -10.14 -4.20 6.07
C ILE A 52 -11.13 -3.05 6.03
N MET A 53 -10.69 -1.82 6.31
CA MET A 53 -11.56 -0.66 6.09
C MET A 53 -11.75 -0.51 4.59
N GLY A 54 -12.99 -0.57 4.12
CA GLY A 54 -13.31 -0.27 2.74
C GLY A 54 -12.80 1.14 2.43
N GLN A 55 -11.77 1.25 1.60
CA GLN A 55 -11.42 2.53 1.01
C GLN A 55 -12.70 3.00 0.31
N TYR A 56 -13.17 4.20 0.65
CA TYR A 56 -14.46 4.78 0.21
C TYR A 56 -15.73 4.24 0.91
N SER A 57 -15.92 4.62 2.17
CA SER A 57 -17.25 5.06 2.60
C SER A 57 -17.12 6.32 3.44
N GLN A 58 -16.88 7.45 2.77
CA GLN A 58 -17.49 8.69 3.27
C GLN A 58 -18.98 8.40 3.41
N PRO A 59 -19.67 8.85 4.48
CA PRO A 59 -21.11 8.76 4.55
C PRO A 59 -21.67 9.57 3.38
N ILE A 60 -22.00 8.89 2.27
CA ILE A 60 -22.88 9.46 1.26
C ILE A 60 -24.12 9.81 2.05
N ARG A 61 -24.38 11.10 2.20
CA ARG A 61 -25.62 11.65 2.75
C ARG A 61 -26.73 11.36 1.73
N SER A 62 -26.98 10.09 1.45
CA SER A 62 -28.15 9.64 0.74
C SER A 62 -29.31 9.88 1.70
N LYS A 63 -29.95 11.04 1.54
CA LYS A 63 -31.29 11.27 2.07
C LYS A 63 -32.21 10.27 1.37
N ARG A 64 -32.30 9.06 1.90
CA ARG A 64 -33.37 8.04 1.79
C ARG A 64 -32.73 6.66 1.88
N THR A 65 -32.61 6.16 3.10
CA THR A 65 -33.03 4.80 3.52
C THR A 65 -32.73 4.69 5.01
N ASP A 66 -33.80 4.55 5.78
CA ASP A 66 -33.95 3.96 7.12
C ASP A 66 -32.71 3.93 8.03
N ALA A 67 -32.77 4.74 9.08
CA ALA A 67 -31.71 5.06 10.04
C ALA A 67 -31.28 3.91 10.98
N ASN A 68 -31.33 2.64 10.58
CA ASN A 68 -31.02 1.49 11.43
C ASN A 68 -30.09 0.42 10.82
N ASP A 69 -29.49 0.64 9.64
CA ASP A 69 -28.55 -0.33 9.06
C ASP A 69 -27.08 0.12 9.22
N PRO A 70 -26.29 -0.48 10.14
CA PRO A 70 -24.87 -0.18 10.32
C PRO A 70 -23.96 -0.79 9.23
N THR A 71 -24.51 -1.34 8.15
CA THR A 71 -23.73 -2.07 7.13
C THR A 71 -23.58 -1.32 5.81
N THR A 72 -22.73 -0.29 5.75
CA THR A 72 -22.19 0.17 4.44
C THR A 72 -20.81 0.81 4.54
N GLY A 73 -19.83 0.01 4.96
CA GLY A 73 -18.43 0.16 4.54
C GLY A 73 -18.00 -1.20 3.99
N GLY A 74 -17.76 -1.30 2.69
CA GLY A 74 -17.50 -2.56 1.96
C GLY A 74 -16.12 -3.14 2.25
N GLY A 75 -15.86 -3.44 3.52
CA GLY A 75 -14.60 -3.96 4.04
C GLY A 75 -14.66 -5.45 4.31
N GLY A 76 -13.56 -6.17 4.03
CA GLY A 76 -13.43 -7.58 4.42
C GLY A 76 -13.22 -7.76 5.93
N VAL A 77 -13.66 -8.89 6.47
CA VAL A 77 -13.51 -9.26 7.89
C VAL A 77 -12.86 -10.63 8.02
N LEU A 78 -11.82 -10.72 8.83
CA LEU A 78 -11.09 -11.94 9.17
C LEU A 78 -11.13 -12.17 10.67
N VAL A 79 -11.36 -13.42 11.08
CA VAL A 79 -11.32 -13.84 12.49
C VAL A 79 -10.41 -15.05 12.62
N LEU A 80 -9.36 -14.90 13.43
CA LEU A 80 -8.42 -15.96 13.77
C LEU A 80 -8.57 -16.33 15.24
N ARG A 81 -8.39 -17.60 15.56
CA ARG A 81 -8.24 -18.09 16.93
C ARG A 81 -6.83 -18.61 17.12
N LEU A 82 -6.13 -18.08 18.10
CA LEU A 82 -4.76 -18.49 18.40
C LEU A 82 -4.77 -19.67 19.37
N PRO A 83 -3.95 -20.71 19.14
CA PRO A 83 -3.74 -21.75 20.13
C PRO A 83 -3.04 -21.17 21.37
N SER A 84 -3.24 -21.77 22.54
CA SER A 84 -2.62 -21.30 23.80
C SER A 84 -1.10 -21.41 23.80
N THR A 85 -0.53 -22.18 22.88
CA THR A 85 0.91 -22.36 22.68
C THR A 85 1.51 -21.38 21.70
N TYR A 86 0.71 -20.59 20.96
CA TYR A 86 1.22 -19.63 19.98
C TYR A 86 2.19 -18.61 20.62
N PRO A 87 3.31 -18.26 19.95
CA PRO A 87 3.75 -18.71 18.62
C PRO A 87 4.56 -20.02 18.63
N ASP A 88 4.75 -20.65 19.78
CA ASP A 88 5.59 -21.85 19.92
C ASP A 88 4.97 -23.06 19.21
N ASP A 89 5.85 -23.98 18.76
CA ASP A 89 5.44 -25.24 18.18
C ASP A 89 4.82 -26.12 19.28
N GLY A 90 3.49 -26.20 19.31
CA GLY A 90 2.80 -27.13 20.20
C GLY A 90 3.02 -28.58 19.78
N GLY A 91 4.26 -29.08 19.75
CA GLY A 91 4.68 -30.47 19.63
C GLY A 91 4.00 -31.33 18.55
N GLY A 92 3.50 -30.72 17.46
CA GLY A 92 2.68 -31.42 16.46
C GLY A 92 1.81 -30.51 15.59
N GLY A 93 2.36 -29.41 15.06
CA GLY A 93 1.64 -28.49 14.16
C GLY A 93 0.62 -27.56 14.84
N GLY A 94 0.57 -27.56 16.18
CA GLY A 94 -0.40 -26.79 16.98
C GLY A 94 -0.04 -25.32 17.24
N GLY A 95 1.01 -24.79 16.61
CA GLY A 95 1.47 -23.40 16.81
C GLY A 95 0.85 -22.38 15.85
N VAL A 96 0.05 -22.80 14.87
CA VAL A 96 -0.49 -21.91 13.83
C VAL A 96 -1.90 -21.43 14.19
N PRO A 97 -2.25 -20.15 13.96
CA PRO A 97 -3.60 -19.64 14.18
C PRO A 97 -4.67 -20.37 13.34
N GLU A 98 -5.80 -20.68 13.95
CA GLU A 98 -6.96 -21.26 13.29
C GLU A 98 -7.81 -20.19 12.62
N LEU A 99 -8.10 -20.37 11.33
CA LEU A 99 -9.03 -19.51 10.59
C LEU A 99 -10.49 -19.85 10.91
N ILE A 100 -11.17 -18.96 11.64
CA ILE A 100 -12.58 -19.11 12.05
C ILE A 100 -13.53 -18.56 10.98
N SER A 101 -13.30 -17.33 10.54
CA SER A 101 -14.14 -16.63 9.57
C SER A 101 -13.30 -15.75 8.64
N ALA A 102 -13.69 -15.66 7.37
CA ALA A 102 -13.12 -14.73 6.40
C ALA A 102 -14.19 -14.35 5.38
N CYS A 103 -14.55 -13.07 5.33
CA CYS A 103 -15.51 -12.53 4.38
C CYS A 103 -14.91 -11.35 3.62
N ASP A 104 -15.22 -11.20 2.34
CA ASP A 104 -14.86 -10.01 1.58
C ASP A 104 -15.81 -8.83 1.85
N GLY A 105 -15.55 -7.68 1.22
CA GLY A 105 -16.37 -6.47 1.35
C GLY A 105 -17.82 -6.62 0.87
N THR A 106 -18.13 -7.68 0.12
CA THR A 106 -19.48 -8.04 -0.33
C THR A 106 -20.14 -9.09 0.58
N LYS A 107 -19.51 -9.41 1.72
CA LYS A 107 -19.90 -10.48 2.65
C LYS A 107 -19.84 -11.89 2.03
N ARG A 108 -19.17 -12.08 0.90
CA ARG A 108 -18.92 -13.43 0.36
C ARG A 108 -17.87 -14.11 1.22
N ASP A 109 -18.10 -15.38 1.52
CA ASP A 109 -17.16 -16.22 2.24
C ASP A 109 -15.92 -16.46 1.36
N VAL A 110 -14.75 -16.11 1.89
CA VAL A 110 -13.45 -16.29 1.22
C VAL A 110 -12.52 -17.19 2.05
N ARG A 111 -13.06 -17.99 2.97
CA ARG A 111 -12.26 -18.86 3.86
C ARG A 111 -11.41 -19.87 3.09
N ASP A 112 -11.96 -20.53 2.09
CA ASP A 112 -11.24 -21.56 1.34
C ASP A 112 -10.07 -20.97 0.55
N SER A 113 -10.30 -19.84 -0.12
CA SER A 113 -9.25 -19.09 -0.83
C SER A 113 -8.17 -18.58 0.14
N THR A 114 -8.59 -18.05 1.30
CA THR A 114 -7.68 -17.57 2.33
C THR A 114 -6.85 -18.71 2.93
N ARG A 115 -7.47 -19.86 3.23
CA ARG A 115 -6.79 -21.05 3.77
C ARG A 115 -5.77 -21.60 2.78
N ARG A 116 -6.12 -21.66 1.49
CA ARG A 116 -5.18 -22.06 0.42
C ARG A 116 -3.99 -21.11 0.35
N ALA A 117 -4.25 -19.80 0.31
CA ALA A 117 -3.19 -18.80 0.24
C ALA A 117 -2.28 -18.82 1.49
N ILE A 118 -2.84 -19.06 2.68
CA ILE A 118 -2.04 -19.23 3.92
C ILE A 118 -1.16 -20.47 3.84
N ALA A 119 -1.66 -21.59 3.30
CA ALA A 119 -0.88 -22.81 3.16
C ALA A 119 0.31 -22.64 2.20
N GLU A 120 0.19 -21.77 1.20
CA GLU A 120 1.26 -21.44 0.26
C GLU A 120 2.39 -20.59 0.88
N LEU A 121 2.15 -19.97 2.04
CA LEU A 121 3.17 -19.15 2.73
C LEU A 121 4.30 -19.97 3.35
N ASN A 122 4.14 -21.29 3.53
CA ASN A 122 5.09 -22.16 4.25
C ASN A 122 5.52 -21.54 5.59
N LEU A 123 4.53 -21.17 6.41
CA LEU A 123 4.76 -20.50 7.70
C LEU A 123 5.70 -21.34 8.58
N GLU A 124 6.79 -20.72 9.05
CA GLU A 124 7.75 -21.36 9.95
C GLU A 124 7.13 -21.56 11.34
N GLU A 125 7.31 -22.75 11.91
CA GLU A 125 6.88 -23.03 13.29
C GLU A 125 7.74 -22.25 14.29
N GLY A 126 7.14 -21.81 15.40
CA GLY A 126 7.87 -21.06 16.42
C GLY A 126 8.06 -19.57 16.09
N VAL A 127 7.46 -19.05 15.01
CA VAL A 127 7.58 -17.65 14.56
C VAL A 127 6.23 -16.93 14.62
N GLU A 128 6.27 -15.63 14.91
CA GLU A 128 5.15 -14.70 14.82
C GLU A 128 4.70 -14.51 13.35
N VAL A 129 3.46 -14.91 13.03
CA VAL A 129 2.95 -15.00 11.65
C VAL A 129 1.64 -14.25 11.41
N LEU A 130 1.08 -13.58 12.42
CA LEU A 130 -0.24 -12.94 12.28
C LEU A 130 -0.25 -11.90 11.17
N ASP A 131 0.76 -11.04 11.11
CA ASP A 131 0.88 -10.00 10.07
C ASP A 131 0.90 -10.59 8.65
N GLN A 132 1.63 -11.69 8.46
CA GLN A 132 1.70 -12.39 7.16
C GLN A 132 0.33 -12.95 6.75
N ILE A 133 -0.42 -13.48 7.73
CA ILE A 133 -1.79 -13.96 7.51
C ILE A 133 -2.72 -12.79 7.15
N LEU A 134 -2.61 -11.65 7.83
CA LEU A 134 -3.41 -10.45 7.53
C LEU A 134 -3.14 -9.95 6.10
N ALA A 135 -1.87 -9.82 5.72
CA ALA A 135 -1.47 -9.39 4.38
C ALA A 135 -1.96 -10.35 3.28
N THR A 136 -1.96 -11.65 3.57
CA THR A 136 -2.45 -12.68 2.65
C THR A 136 -3.97 -12.57 2.44
N PHE A 137 -4.71 -12.34 3.52
CA PHE A 137 -6.15 -12.11 3.45
C PHE A 137 -6.48 -10.85 2.63
N GLU A 138 -5.74 -9.75 2.78
CA GLU A 138 -5.90 -8.56 1.95
C GLU A 138 -5.71 -8.85 0.46
N GLY A 139 -4.71 -9.67 0.12
CA GLY A 139 -4.48 -10.12 -1.25
C GLY A 139 -5.67 -10.89 -1.81
N VAL A 140 -6.22 -11.84 -1.04
CA VAL A 140 -7.40 -12.64 -1.45
C VAL A 140 -8.64 -11.75 -1.66
N VAL A 141 -8.91 -10.81 -0.76
CA VAL A 141 -10.04 -9.88 -0.89
C VAL A 141 -9.87 -8.93 -2.07
N SER A 142 -8.63 -8.51 -2.35
CA SER A 142 -8.32 -7.68 -3.52
C SER A 142 -8.56 -8.43 -4.83
N LEU A 143 -8.16 -9.71 -4.89
CA LEU A 143 -8.38 -10.57 -6.05
C LEU A 143 -9.86 -10.88 -6.26
N SER A 144 -10.60 -11.23 -5.21
CA SER A 144 -12.04 -11.55 -5.31
C SER A 144 -12.88 -10.35 -5.76
N SER A 145 -12.42 -9.13 -5.47
CA SER A 145 -13.04 -7.90 -5.94
C SER A 145 -12.83 -7.70 -7.46
N SER A 146 -11.68 -8.11 -8.00
CA SER A 146 -11.38 -8.01 -9.43
C SER A 146 -12.12 -9.05 -10.29
N ASP A 147 -12.33 -10.25 -9.76
CA ASP A 147 -12.99 -11.36 -10.48
C ASP A 147 -14.49 -11.11 -10.69
N SER A 148 -15.11 -10.30 -9.83
CA SER A 148 -16.53 -9.92 -9.97
C SER A 148 -16.84 -9.05 -11.20
N ARG A 149 -15.82 -8.51 -11.90
CA ARG A 149 -16.01 -7.67 -13.10
C ARG A 149 -16.03 -8.44 -14.43
N VAL A 150 -15.75 -9.74 -14.43
CA VAL A 150 -15.65 -10.57 -15.66
C VAL A 150 -16.80 -11.58 -15.80
N SER A 151 -17.67 -11.73 -14.80
CA SER A 151 -18.87 -12.59 -14.90
C SER A 151 -20.10 -11.80 -15.35
N GLY A 152 -20.04 -11.29 -16.59
CA GLY A 152 -21.10 -10.49 -17.21
C GLY A 152 -21.32 -10.84 -18.69
N ILE A 153 -21.08 -12.08 -19.10
CA ILE A 153 -21.54 -12.59 -20.40
C ILE A 153 -22.35 -13.86 -20.15
N SER A 154 -23.66 -13.68 -20.26
CA SER A 154 -24.69 -14.70 -20.25
C SER A 154 -24.36 -15.79 -21.28
N SER A 155 -24.30 -17.05 -20.83
CA SER A 155 -24.46 -18.22 -21.68
C SER A 155 -25.61 -19.05 -21.12
N THR A 156 -26.82 -18.63 -21.44
CA THR A 156 -28.01 -19.47 -21.36
C THR A 156 -27.94 -20.49 -22.50
N ALA A 157 -27.59 -21.74 -22.20
CA ALA A 157 -27.77 -22.85 -23.13
C ALA A 157 -28.10 -24.16 -22.40
N ASN A 158 -29.39 -24.48 -22.49
CA ASN A 158 -30.10 -25.74 -22.29
C ASN A 158 -29.26 -27.04 -22.36
N PRO A 159 -29.45 -28.03 -21.45
CA PRO A 159 -28.83 -29.34 -21.58
C PRO A 159 -29.80 -30.32 -22.25
N ASN A 160 -29.55 -30.64 -23.52
CA ASN A 160 -30.05 -31.87 -24.16
C ASN A 160 -29.48 -31.95 -25.58
N HIS A 161 -28.40 -32.71 -25.79
CA HIS A 161 -28.30 -33.64 -26.92
C HIS A 161 -27.04 -34.51 -26.77
N ILE A 162 -27.26 -35.81 -26.62
CA ILE A 162 -26.27 -36.86 -26.83
C ILE A 162 -26.26 -37.13 -28.33
N ASP A 163 -25.10 -37.04 -28.98
CA ASP A 163 -24.80 -38.00 -30.04
C ASP A 163 -23.29 -38.24 -30.21
N SER A 164 -22.98 -39.52 -30.43
CA SER A 164 -21.67 -40.13 -30.61
C SER A 164 -21.51 -40.51 -32.08
N SER A 165 -20.48 -40.01 -32.77
CA SER A 165 -19.77 -40.67 -33.90
C SER A 165 -18.61 -39.75 -34.31
N SER A 166 -17.35 -40.14 -34.15
CA SER A 166 -16.49 -40.94 -35.04
C SER A 166 -16.18 -40.30 -36.40
N GLU A 167 -14.87 -40.34 -36.71
CA GLU A 167 -14.25 -40.38 -38.04
C GLU A 167 -13.51 -39.11 -38.57
N THR A 168 -12.18 -39.26 -38.55
CA THR A 168 -11.20 -39.15 -39.66
C THR A 168 -10.93 -37.81 -40.39
N ILE A 169 -9.65 -37.40 -40.26
CA ILE A 169 -8.64 -37.11 -41.31
C ILE A 169 -9.02 -36.13 -42.44
N THR A 170 -8.29 -35.02 -42.53
CA THR A 170 -7.39 -34.61 -43.64
C THR A 170 -6.82 -33.21 -43.29
N ASP A 171 -5.51 -33.09 -43.09
CA ASP A 171 -4.55 -32.59 -44.11
C ASP A 171 -5.11 -31.45 -44.97
N ARG A 172 -4.53 -30.26 -44.78
CA ARG A 172 -4.24 -29.29 -45.85
C ARG A 172 -3.36 -28.16 -45.34
N ASP A 173 -2.14 -28.15 -45.86
CA ASP A 173 -1.21 -27.04 -45.90
C ASP A 173 -1.85 -25.81 -46.59
N HIS A 174 -1.60 -24.63 -46.03
CA HIS A 174 -1.72 -23.37 -46.76
C HIS A 174 -0.63 -22.41 -46.31
N ASP A 175 0.48 -22.47 -47.04
CA ASP A 175 1.39 -21.35 -47.24
C ASP A 175 0.63 -20.27 -48.03
N ASP A 176 0.65 -19.02 -47.55
CA ASP A 176 0.34 -17.85 -48.37
C ASP A 176 1.32 -16.72 -47.98
N ASP A 177 2.39 -16.66 -48.77
CA ASP A 177 3.19 -15.47 -49.04
C ASP A 177 2.39 -14.48 -49.90
N ASN A 178 2.33 -13.21 -49.51
CA ASN A 178 2.29 -12.05 -50.42
C ASN A 178 2.38 -10.77 -49.56
N ASN A 179 3.44 -9.97 -49.63
CA ASN A 179 3.80 -9.05 -50.73
C ASN A 179 2.68 -8.06 -51.05
N ASP A 180 2.84 -6.78 -50.66
CA ASP A 180 3.24 -5.75 -51.61
C ASP A 180 3.36 -4.36 -50.97
N ASN A 181 4.31 -3.61 -51.54
CA ASN A 181 4.57 -2.20 -51.36
C ASN A 181 3.33 -1.32 -51.53
N ASN A 182 3.31 -0.19 -50.82
CA ASN A 182 3.06 1.07 -51.54
C ASN A 182 3.68 2.28 -50.82
N ASN A 183 4.67 2.86 -51.50
CA ASN A 183 4.97 4.28 -51.44
C ASN A 183 3.73 5.07 -51.86
N ASN A 184 3.46 6.17 -51.16
CA ASN A 184 2.91 7.36 -51.80
C ASN A 184 3.46 8.59 -51.07
N ASP A 185 4.28 9.33 -51.81
CA ASP A 185 4.46 10.77 -51.67
C ASP A 185 3.09 11.45 -51.80
N ASP A 186 2.70 12.35 -50.89
CA ASP A 186 1.81 13.46 -51.26
C ASP A 186 1.81 14.62 -50.25
N ASP A 187 2.07 15.80 -50.81
CA ASP A 187 1.74 17.16 -50.42
C ASP A 187 2.01 17.69 -48.99
N GLY A 188 3.05 18.53 -48.96
CA GLY A 188 3.22 19.55 -47.94
C GLY A 188 2.05 20.53 -47.91
N VAL A 189 1.51 20.73 -46.71
CA VAL A 189 0.72 21.92 -46.38
C VAL A 189 1.43 22.67 -45.25
N ASP A 190 2.08 23.75 -45.65
CA ASP A 190 2.65 24.76 -44.77
C ASP A 190 1.50 25.44 -44.03
N THR A 191 1.17 24.92 -42.84
CA THR A 191 0.23 25.58 -41.93
C THR A 191 1.03 26.19 -40.80
N SER A 192 1.51 27.40 -41.05
CA SER A 192 1.97 28.36 -40.06
C SER A 192 0.84 28.64 -39.05
N GLY A 193 0.76 27.80 -38.02
CA GLY A 193 -0.21 27.86 -36.93
C GLY A 193 0.48 28.19 -35.61
N ASN A 194 0.51 29.49 -35.32
CA ASN A 194 0.40 30.11 -33.98
C ASN A 194 0.95 29.31 -32.79
N GLY A 195 2.12 29.72 -32.30
CA GLY A 195 2.78 29.16 -31.12
C GLY A 195 1.92 29.24 -29.86
N THR A 196 1.20 28.15 -29.59
CA THR A 196 0.74 27.82 -28.23
C THR A 196 2.00 27.56 -27.39
N PRO A 197 2.22 28.23 -26.25
CA PRO A 197 3.33 27.89 -25.38
C PRO A 197 3.10 26.46 -24.88
N GLU A 198 3.84 25.51 -25.46
CA GLU A 198 3.92 24.13 -24.99
C GLU A 198 4.47 24.18 -23.57
N LEU A 199 3.56 24.20 -22.60
CA LEU A 199 3.89 24.09 -21.19
C LEU A 199 4.58 22.74 -21.03
N LYS A 200 5.90 22.76 -20.88
CA LYS A 200 6.70 21.60 -20.45
C LYS A 200 6.16 21.13 -19.11
N LEU A 201 5.18 20.24 -19.14
CA LEU A 201 4.71 19.50 -17.98
C LEU A 201 5.89 18.65 -17.52
N SER A 202 6.45 19.01 -16.36
CA SER A 202 7.39 18.11 -15.69
C SER A 202 6.67 16.78 -15.41
N PRO A 203 7.36 15.64 -15.54
CA PRO A 203 6.76 14.35 -15.21
C PRO A 203 6.22 14.41 -13.78
N PRO A 204 5.03 13.82 -13.52
CA PRO A 204 4.40 13.90 -12.21
C PRO A 204 5.31 13.26 -11.16
N SER A 205 5.54 13.98 -10.07
CA SER A 205 6.28 13.45 -8.92
C SER A 205 5.35 12.70 -7.97
N LYS A 206 5.93 11.78 -7.20
CA LYS A 206 5.23 10.95 -6.22
C LYS A 206 6.06 10.86 -4.95
N THR A 207 5.38 10.80 -3.80
CA THR A 207 5.98 10.48 -2.50
C THR A 207 5.24 9.34 -1.81
N VAL A 208 6.00 8.41 -1.25
CA VAL A 208 5.49 7.25 -0.50
C VAL A 208 6.18 7.14 0.86
N ILE A 209 5.41 6.84 1.90
CA ILE A 209 5.93 6.46 3.23
C ILE A 209 5.59 5.00 3.48
N ILE A 210 6.59 4.21 3.87
CA ILE A 210 6.47 2.78 4.13
C ILE A 210 6.97 2.50 5.54
N TRP A 211 6.24 1.69 6.26
CA TRP A 211 6.55 1.24 7.60
C TRP A 211 6.85 -0.27 7.56
N LEU A 212 7.80 -0.73 8.37
CA LEU A 212 8.21 -2.13 8.50
C LEU A 212 8.42 -2.51 9.97
N HIS A 213 8.23 -3.79 10.29
CA HIS A 213 8.44 -4.33 11.63
C HIS A 213 9.90 -4.16 12.05
N HIS A 214 10.83 -4.74 11.29
CA HIS A 214 12.26 -4.58 11.54
C HIS A 214 13.03 -4.42 10.24
N LEU A 215 13.91 -3.42 10.21
CA LEU A 215 14.90 -3.27 9.15
C LEU A 215 16.31 -3.41 9.73
N LEU A 216 16.62 -4.63 10.21
CA LEU A 216 17.93 -4.95 10.81
C LEU A 216 18.91 -5.54 9.77
N ALA A 217 18.39 -6.35 8.84
CA ALA A 217 19.20 -7.02 7.83
C ALA A 217 19.91 -6.01 6.90
N THR A 218 21.24 -6.07 6.84
CA THR A 218 22.07 -5.19 6.00
C THR A 218 21.76 -5.35 4.51
N SER A 219 21.39 -6.55 4.06
CA SER A 219 20.96 -6.82 2.68
C SER A 219 19.69 -6.03 2.32
N LYS A 220 18.66 -6.07 3.18
CA LYS A 220 17.42 -5.30 2.99
C LYS A 220 17.69 -3.80 2.92
N ARG A 221 18.54 -3.28 3.82
CA ARG A 221 18.97 -1.87 3.83
C ARG A 221 19.64 -1.45 2.52
N LYS A 222 20.58 -2.26 2.03
CA LYS A 222 21.29 -1.99 0.77
C LYS A 222 20.34 -1.95 -0.43
N LEU A 223 19.36 -2.84 -0.48
CA LEU A 223 18.34 -2.85 -1.54
C LEU A 223 17.47 -1.58 -1.50
N ALA A 224 17.03 -1.15 -0.31
CA ALA A 224 16.25 0.08 -0.16
C ALA A 224 17.01 1.34 -0.62
N LEU A 225 18.34 1.37 -0.43
CA LEU A 225 19.22 2.47 -0.83
C LEU A 225 19.59 2.47 -2.32
N SER A 226 19.32 1.38 -3.05
CA SER A 226 19.79 1.18 -4.42
C SER A 226 18.62 0.94 -5.38
N PRO A 227 17.89 2.00 -5.78
CA PRO A 227 16.84 1.86 -6.78
C PRO A 227 17.39 1.29 -8.08
N SER A 228 16.72 0.29 -8.63
CA SER A 228 17.00 -0.18 -9.98
C SER A 228 16.78 0.99 -10.95
N VAL A 229 17.87 1.44 -11.58
CA VAL A 229 17.82 2.55 -12.54
C VAL A 229 17.14 2.05 -13.80
N VAL A 230 15.86 2.38 -13.96
CA VAL A 230 15.19 2.24 -15.24
C VAL A 230 15.56 3.48 -16.05
N ASN A 231 16.42 3.32 -17.05
CA ASN A 231 16.72 4.40 -18.00
C ASN A 231 15.44 4.69 -18.80
N SER A 232 14.61 5.62 -18.32
CA SER A 232 13.54 6.18 -19.13
C SER A 232 14.18 7.07 -20.19
N THR A 233 14.34 6.52 -21.39
CA THR A 233 14.79 7.22 -22.60
C THR A 233 13.74 8.25 -23.01
N SER A 234 13.76 9.44 -22.40
CA SER A 234 13.02 10.58 -22.94
C SER A 234 13.91 11.31 -23.93
N ASN A 235 13.44 11.48 -25.17
CA ASN A 235 14.13 12.11 -26.31
C ASN A 235 14.35 13.64 -26.15
N SER A 236 14.46 14.15 -24.91
CA SER A 236 14.76 15.56 -24.65
C SER A 236 16.26 15.72 -24.43
N ASN A 237 16.91 16.57 -25.23
CA ASN A 237 18.32 16.97 -25.14
C ASN A 237 18.71 17.71 -23.83
N THR A 238 17.98 17.49 -22.73
CA THR A 238 18.26 17.97 -21.38
C THR A 238 18.42 16.76 -20.46
N THR A 239 19.65 16.29 -20.30
CA THR A 239 20.05 15.14 -19.47
C THR A 239 19.94 15.47 -17.98
N THR A 240 18.74 15.70 -17.47
CA THR A 240 18.46 15.50 -16.03
C THR A 240 18.07 14.04 -15.85
N THR A 241 19.03 13.20 -15.48
CA THR A 241 18.76 11.84 -15.01
C THR A 241 17.98 11.95 -13.70
N ALA A 242 16.66 12.06 -13.79
CA ALA A 242 15.80 12.12 -12.63
C ALA A 242 15.95 10.82 -11.85
N LYS A 243 16.25 10.92 -10.54
CA LYS A 243 16.41 9.78 -9.63
C LYS A 243 15.51 9.96 -8.43
N ILE A 244 15.24 8.86 -7.75
CA ILE A 244 14.50 8.86 -6.50
C ILE A 244 15.38 9.48 -5.41
N SER A 245 14.77 10.34 -4.60
CA SER A 245 15.30 10.89 -3.36
C SER A 245 14.60 10.20 -2.18
N GLY A 246 15.27 10.09 -1.04
CA GLY A 246 14.59 9.50 0.11
C GLY A 246 15.43 9.38 1.35
N MET A 247 14.80 8.84 2.39
CA MET A 247 15.45 8.50 3.65
C MET A 247 14.97 7.13 4.11
N THR A 248 15.88 6.39 4.71
CA THR A 248 15.59 5.10 5.34
C THR A 248 16.03 5.16 6.79
N LYS A 249 15.21 4.62 7.69
CA LYS A 249 15.58 4.42 9.08
C LYS A 249 15.60 2.91 9.36
N PRO A 250 16.75 2.35 9.77
CA PRO A 250 16.86 0.97 10.20
C PRO A 250 16.37 0.78 11.64
N GLY A 251 16.20 -0.49 12.01
CA GLY A 251 15.80 -0.87 13.37
C GLY A 251 14.30 -1.12 13.53
N TYR A 252 13.78 -0.77 14.71
CA TYR A 252 12.40 -0.98 15.13
C TYR A 252 11.73 0.36 15.51
N PRO A 253 10.69 0.81 14.79
CA PRO A 253 10.27 0.31 13.49
C PRO A 253 11.27 0.67 12.37
N GLY A 254 11.22 -0.07 11.27
CA GLY A 254 11.86 0.31 10.01
C GLY A 254 10.98 1.29 9.24
N VAL A 255 11.56 2.34 8.66
CA VAL A 255 10.78 3.34 7.90
C VAL A 255 11.48 3.72 6.61
N PHE A 256 10.71 3.83 5.53
CA PHE A 256 11.16 4.40 4.27
C PHE A 256 10.32 5.61 3.89
N ILE A 257 10.99 6.63 3.36
CA ILE A 257 10.36 7.74 2.65
C ILE A 257 11.05 7.83 1.29
N PHE A 258 10.28 7.69 0.21
CA PHE A 258 10.77 7.82 -1.15
C PHE A 258 9.99 8.90 -1.88
N SER A 259 10.69 9.76 -2.62
CA SER A 259 10.11 10.84 -3.39
C SER A 259 10.86 11.07 -4.69
N GLY A 260 10.16 11.39 -5.77
CA GLY A 260 10.78 11.65 -7.08
C GLY A 260 9.81 11.37 -8.22
N PRO A 261 10.30 11.11 -9.45
CA PRO A 261 9.44 10.77 -10.58
C PRO A 261 8.57 9.55 -10.26
N ARG A 262 7.26 9.66 -10.54
CA ARG A 262 6.25 8.65 -10.21
C ARG A 262 6.65 7.25 -10.63
N ASP A 263 7.00 7.07 -11.89
CA ASP A 263 7.32 5.76 -12.47
C ASP A 263 8.51 5.10 -11.75
N LEU A 264 9.50 5.89 -11.34
CA LEU A 264 10.68 5.38 -10.64
C LEU A 264 10.32 5.01 -9.20
N VAL A 265 9.56 5.86 -8.49
CA VAL A 265 9.10 5.56 -7.13
C VAL A 265 8.24 4.30 -7.12
N ASP A 266 7.27 4.18 -8.03
CA ASP A 266 6.40 3.01 -8.13
C ASP A 266 7.18 1.74 -8.50
N SER A 267 8.13 1.82 -9.44
CA SER A 267 8.98 0.69 -9.79
C SER A 267 9.82 0.22 -8.60
N HIS A 268 10.44 1.15 -7.86
CA HIS A 268 11.26 0.83 -6.68
C HIS A 268 10.42 0.22 -5.55
N VAL A 269 9.26 0.82 -5.24
CA VAL A 269 8.36 0.29 -4.22
C VAL A 269 7.82 -1.08 -4.60
N LYS A 270 7.50 -1.30 -5.89
CA LYS A 270 7.07 -2.61 -6.39
C LYS A 270 8.16 -3.67 -6.25
N GLU A 271 9.41 -3.33 -6.55
CA GLU A 271 10.56 -4.21 -6.36
C GLU A 271 10.75 -4.56 -4.88
N LEU A 272 10.73 -3.56 -3.98
CA LEU A 272 10.86 -3.83 -2.55
C LEU A 272 9.70 -4.68 -2.01
N LYS A 273 8.48 -4.44 -2.51
CA LYS A 273 7.28 -5.20 -2.12
C LYS A 273 7.35 -6.66 -2.59
N SER A 274 7.94 -6.94 -3.75
CA SER A 274 8.06 -8.32 -4.27
C SER A 274 9.01 -9.20 -3.45
N LEU A 275 9.86 -8.59 -2.62
CA LEU A 275 10.74 -9.30 -1.69
C LEU A 275 10.01 -9.84 -0.45
N ASN A 276 8.70 -9.62 -0.33
CA ASN A 276 7.84 -10.14 0.75
C ASN A 276 8.40 -9.88 2.15
N TRP A 277 8.87 -8.66 2.40
CA TRP A 277 9.37 -8.29 3.72
C TRP A 277 8.22 -8.19 4.73
N GLN A 278 8.45 -8.68 5.95
CA GLN A 278 7.47 -8.62 7.04
C GLN A 278 7.00 -7.19 7.29
N ALA A 279 5.69 -7.05 7.49
CA ALA A 279 4.99 -5.82 7.82
C ALA A 279 5.26 -4.64 6.87
N PHE A 280 5.43 -4.91 5.58
CA PHE A 280 5.63 -3.87 4.56
C PHE A 280 4.32 -3.10 4.30
N SER A 281 4.06 -2.08 5.12
CA SER A 281 2.83 -1.31 5.11
C SER A 281 3.05 0.06 4.47
N LYS A 282 2.37 0.33 3.36
CA LYS A 282 2.32 1.66 2.73
C LYS A 282 1.41 2.57 3.57
N ARG A 283 1.98 3.56 4.25
CA ARG A 283 1.27 4.48 5.17
C ARG A 283 0.81 5.77 4.52
N TYR A 284 1.49 6.16 3.45
CA TYR A 284 1.17 7.36 2.70
C TYR A 284 1.54 7.15 1.23
N ASP A 285 0.67 7.62 0.35
CA ASP A 285 0.89 7.70 -1.09
C ASP A 285 0.31 9.04 -1.58
N SER A 286 1.16 9.90 -2.13
CA SER A 286 0.74 11.23 -2.60
C SER A 286 -0.31 11.16 -3.71
N ASP A 287 -0.37 10.08 -4.48
CA ASP A 287 -1.34 9.92 -5.56
C ASP A 287 -2.74 9.69 -5.01
N GLU A 288 -2.84 8.92 -3.93
CA GLU A 288 -4.10 8.68 -3.23
C GLU A 288 -4.56 9.97 -2.52
N ALA A 289 -3.62 10.77 -2.01
CA ALA A 289 -3.92 12.05 -1.37
C ALA A 289 -4.43 13.11 -2.35
N THR A 290 -3.82 13.22 -3.55
CA THR A 290 -4.19 14.20 -4.57
C THR A 290 -5.51 13.85 -5.27
N ASN A 291 -5.76 12.56 -5.54
CA ASN A 291 -7.04 12.09 -6.11
C ASN A 291 -8.25 12.39 -5.19
N GLY A 292 -8.03 12.50 -3.88
CA GLY A 292 -9.06 12.94 -2.92
C GLY A 292 -9.42 14.42 -3.01
N LEU A 293 -8.51 15.28 -3.51
CA LEU A 293 -8.74 16.73 -3.61
C LEU A 293 -9.48 17.13 -4.90
N PHE A 294 -9.16 16.52 -6.04
CA PHE A 294 -9.77 16.89 -7.34
C PHE A 294 -11.24 16.46 -7.49
N SER A 295 -11.73 15.54 -6.66
CA SER A 295 -13.15 15.19 -6.63
C SER A 295 -14.02 16.19 -5.83
N SER A 296 -13.42 17.24 -5.24
CA SER A 296 -14.11 18.20 -4.37
C SER A 296 -14.07 19.66 -4.84
N SER A 297 -13.77 19.92 -6.12
CA SER A 297 -14.04 21.25 -6.71
C SER A 297 -15.54 21.48 -6.83
N ASN A 298 -16.13 21.93 -5.72
CA ASN A 298 -17.36 22.70 -5.73
C ASN A 298 -17.19 23.87 -6.71
N THR A 299 -18.07 23.90 -7.71
CA THR A 299 -18.45 25.10 -8.46
C THR A 299 -18.69 26.24 -7.47
N ILE A 300 -17.77 27.19 -7.41
CA ILE A 300 -18.04 28.49 -6.81
C ILE A 300 -18.87 29.24 -7.84
N GLU A 301 -20.20 29.25 -7.66
CA GLU A 301 -21.05 30.22 -8.32
C GLU A 301 -20.65 31.61 -7.83
N ILE A 302 -19.99 32.36 -8.71
CA ILE A 302 -19.75 33.78 -8.53
C ILE A 302 -21.12 34.45 -8.67
N VAL A 303 -21.77 34.70 -7.53
CA VAL A 303 -22.85 35.68 -7.45
C VAL A 303 -22.19 37.05 -7.44
N ASP A 304 -22.31 37.75 -8.56
CA ASP A 304 -21.97 39.15 -8.71
C ASP A 304 -22.94 39.97 -7.84
N ASP A 305 -22.46 40.53 -6.74
CA ASP A 305 -23.14 41.67 -6.13
C ASP A 305 -22.13 42.77 -5.79
N THR A 306 -22.50 43.95 -6.24
CA THR A 306 -21.68 45.13 -6.34
C THR A 306 -21.54 45.83 -5.00
N THR A 307 -20.42 46.57 -4.87
CA THR A 307 -20.23 47.73 -3.98
C THR A 307 -19.47 47.48 -2.66
N THR A 308 -18.13 47.62 -2.67
CA THR A 308 -17.41 48.63 -1.86
C THR A 308 -15.89 48.66 -2.12
N LYS A 309 -15.30 49.85 -1.99
CA LYS A 309 -13.95 50.31 -2.40
C LYS A 309 -12.77 49.77 -1.54
N PRO A 310 -11.51 49.89 -2.03
CA PRO A 310 -10.39 49.01 -1.66
C PRO A 310 -9.45 49.59 -0.58
N LYS A 311 -8.70 48.69 0.08
CA LYS A 311 -7.51 49.01 0.87
C LYS A 311 -6.35 48.10 0.44
N PRO A 312 -5.15 48.62 0.13
CA PRO A 312 -4.08 47.83 -0.48
C PRO A 312 -3.16 47.18 0.56
N THR A 313 -2.34 46.26 0.06
CA THR A 313 -1.17 45.59 0.68
C THR A 313 -1.44 44.32 1.49
N LYS A 314 -1.21 43.17 0.84
CA LYS A 314 0.01 42.36 1.06
C LYS A 314 0.26 41.41 -0.12
N ARG A 315 1.43 41.63 -0.72
CA ARG A 315 2.28 40.76 -1.55
C ARG A 315 1.73 39.34 -1.76
N LYS A 316 1.14 39.08 -2.94
CA LYS A 316 0.96 37.73 -3.48
C LYS A 316 2.36 37.16 -3.73
N GLN A 317 2.76 36.14 -2.97
CA GLN A 317 3.82 35.25 -3.41
C GLN A 317 3.24 34.43 -4.56
N ASN A 318 3.89 34.51 -5.72
CA ASN A 318 3.72 33.54 -6.80
C ASN A 318 4.18 32.19 -6.25
N VAL A 319 3.25 31.36 -5.81
CA VAL A 319 3.49 29.93 -5.63
C VAL A 319 3.46 29.34 -7.03
N SER A 320 4.64 29.07 -7.59
CA SER A 320 4.78 28.37 -8.86
C SER A 320 4.12 26.99 -8.72
N ALA A 321 3.03 26.79 -9.46
CA ALA A 321 2.19 25.59 -9.47
C ALA A 321 2.84 24.40 -10.20
N ALA A 322 4.13 24.12 -9.94
CA ALA A 322 4.91 23.14 -10.70
C ALA A 322 5.77 22.19 -9.83
N ASP A 323 5.54 22.13 -8.52
CA ASP A 323 6.28 21.24 -7.60
C ASP A 323 5.30 20.63 -6.56
N ASP A 324 4.26 19.95 -7.03
CA ASP A 324 3.07 19.57 -6.25
C ASP A 324 3.05 18.11 -5.76
N GLY A 325 4.20 17.45 -5.67
CA GLY A 325 4.29 16.10 -5.11
C GLY A 325 5.66 15.58 -4.68
N GLU A 326 6.76 16.26 -5.04
CA GLU A 326 8.11 15.85 -4.64
C GLU A 326 8.50 16.47 -3.30
N TRP A 327 8.89 15.65 -2.33
CA TRP A 327 9.38 16.10 -1.04
C TRP A 327 10.86 16.46 -1.15
N SER A 328 11.19 17.65 -0.66
CA SER A 328 12.59 18.08 -0.53
C SER A 328 13.20 17.59 0.79
N PHE A 329 14.42 17.06 0.71
CA PHE A 329 15.20 16.57 1.86
C PHE A 329 16.47 17.39 2.08
N THR A 330 16.98 17.43 3.32
CA THR A 330 18.18 18.22 3.69
C THR A 330 19.45 17.73 3.00
N HIS A 331 19.52 16.46 2.60
CA HIS A 331 20.64 15.90 1.84
C HIS A 331 20.54 16.14 0.32
N GLY A 332 19.51 16.87 -0.14
CA GLY A 332 19.28 17.20 -1.54
C GLY A 332 18.47 16.15 -2.31
N ARG A 333 18.42 16.32 -3.63
CA ARG A 333 17.69 15.43 -4.56
C ARG A 333 18.59 14.30 -5.08
N ASN A 334 17.98 13.29 -5.70
CA ASN A 334 18.63 12.19 -6.42
C ASN A 334 19.48 11.25 -5.55
N LYS A 335 19.19 11.19 -4.24
CA LYS A 335 19.90 10.33 -3.29
C LYS A 335 18.96 9.83 -2.20
N ILE A 336 19.14 8.57 -1.82
CA ILE A 336 18.53 7.97 -0.63
C ILE A 336 19.60 7.85 0.45
N VAL A 337 19.30 8.30 1.67
CA VAL A 337 20.23 8.23 2.82
C VAL A 337 19.66 7.38 3.94
N GLU A 338 20.54 6.70 4.68
CA GLU A 338 20.18 6.05 5.95
C GLU A 338 20.34 7.07 7.08
N VAL A 339 19.38 7.13 8.00
CA VAL A 339 19.43 7.98 9.20
C VAL A 339 19.19 7.12 10.44
N GLU A 340 19.76 7.51 11.58
CA GLU A 340 19.81 6.64 12.76
C GLU A 340 18.49 6.68 13.55
N SER A 341 17.84 7.85 13.57
CA SER A 341 16.70 8.11 14.45
C SER A 341 15.48 8.70 13.74
N MET A 342 14.31 8.55 14.37
CA MET A 342 13.08 9.17 13.89
C MET A 342 13.18 10.71 13.91
N ALA A 343 13.90 11.27 14.89
CA ALA A 343 14.14 12.71 14.96
C ALA A 343 14.96 13.20 13.76
N GLU A 344 15.91 12.40 13.28
CA GLU A 344 16.67 12.73 12.07
C GLU A 344 15.83 12.62 10.80
N LEU A 345 14.94 11.62 10.69
CA LEU A 345 13.94 11.55 9.61
C LEU A 345 13.14 12.85 9.54
N VAL A 346 12.55 13.28 10.67
CA VAL A 346 11.72 14.49 10.74
C VAL A 346 12.54 15.75 10.42
N LYS A 347 13.75 15.87 10.98
CA LYS A 347 14.66 16.99 10.68
C LYS A 347 15.12 16.99 9.22
N GLY A 348 15.22 15.82 8.60
CA GLY A 348 15.63 15.63 7.22
C GLY A 348 14.59 16.08 6.19
N ILE A 349 13.31 16.13 6.56
CA ILE A 349 12.24 16.70 5.73
C ILE A 349 12.34 18.22 5.79
N VAL A 350 12.47 18.90 4.64
CA VAL A 350 12.70 20.36 4.59
C VAL A 350 11.43 21.14 4.93
N GLU A 351 10.31 20.75 4.33
CA GLU A 351 9.04 21.47 4.46
C GLU A 351 8.25 21.03 5.68
N GLU A 352 7.73 22.01 6.42
CA GLU A 352 6.99 21.77 7.66
C GLU A 352 5.71 20.97 7.41
N HIS A 353 4.97 21.27 6.34
CA HIS A 353 3.75 20.54 5.99
C HIS A 353 4.00 19.04 5.73
N HIS A 354 5.11 18.71 5.06
CA HIS A 354 5.51 17.31 4.84
C HIS A 354 5.88 16.59 6.13
N ARG A 355 6.44 17.29 7.12
CA ARG A 355 6.69 16.72 8.46
C ARG A 355 5.39 16.33 9.14
N ASP A 356 4.37 17.18 9.07
CA ASP A 356 3.06 16.89 9.68
C ASP A 356 2.36 15.70 9.02
N ILE A 357 2.49 15.57 7.69
CA ILE A 357 2.00 14.39 6.95
C ILE A 357 2.76 13.15 7.40
N PHE A 358 4.08 13.24 7.50
CA PHE A 358 4.92 12.15 7.93
C PHE A 358 4.56 11.67 9.34
N LEU A 359 4.48 12.57 10.32
CA LEU A 359 4.14 12.25 11.71
C LEU A 359 2.78 11.56 11.82
N ARG A 360 1.77 12.08 11.10
CA ARG A 360 0.45 11.43 11.01
C ARG A 360 0.51 10.05 10.37
N ALA A 361 1.26 9.90 9.27
CA ALA A 361 1.41 8.62 8.59
C ALA A 361 2.10 7.55 9.46
N VAL A 362 3.05 7.95 10.32
CA VAL A 362 3.72 7.05 11.25
C VAL A 362 2.99 6.87 12.59
N GLY A 363 1.84 7.51 12.78
CA GLY A 363 1.03 7.39 14.01
C GLY A 363 1.58 8.12 15.23
N VAL A 364 2.51 9.08 15.03
CA VAL A 364 3.05 9.92 16.10
C VAL A 364 2.18 11.18 16.17
N LYS A 365 1.48 11.35 17.30
CA LYS A 365 0.61 12.50 17.58
C LYS A 365 1.35 13.68 18.16
#